data_AF-A0A950RF50-F1
#
_entry.id   AF-A0A950RF50-F1
#
_cell.length_a   1.000
_cell.length_b   1.000
_cell.length_c   1.000
_cell.angle_alpha   90.00
_cell.angle_beta   90.00
_cell.angle_gamma   90.00
#
_symmetry.space_group_name_H-M   'P 1'
#
loop_
_entity.id
_entity.type
_entity.pdbx_description
1 polymer ?
#
loop_
_entity_poly.entity_id
_entity_poly.type
_entity_poly.pdbx_seq_one_letter_code
_entity_poly.pdbx_strand_id
1 'polypeptide(L)'
;MKHGFDFRDVVSLLPEAVISPARTVGGEERWMGTNVLQGATITAIFTFRAESCRLISVRRARAGERRRYQAVHARRTQEDGGGGGNPH
;
A
#
# COMPACT_ATOMS: atom_id res chain seq x y z
N MET A 1 17.58 8.50 5.44
CA MET A 1 16.17 8.58 5.01
C MET A 1 15.51 7.26 5.42
N LYS A 2 14.96 7.21 6.64
CA LYS A 2 14.50 5.97 7.31
C LYS A 2 12.97 5.90 7.27
N HIS A 3 12.43 5.40 6.16
CA HIS A 3 11.12 4.77 6.16
C HIS A 3 11.33 3.41 5.51
N GLY A 4 11.02 2.31 6.20
CA GLY A 4 11.34 0.95 5.77
C GLY A 4 10.62 0.46 4.51
N PHE A 5 10.03 1.36 3.72
CA PHE A 5 9.35 1.10 2.45
C PHE A 5 9.71 2.25 1.50
N ASP A 6 10.33 1.95 0.36
CA ASP A 6 10.61 2.98 -0.67
C ASP A 6 9.28 3.40 -1.29
N PHE A 7 9.08 4.71 -1.44
CA PHE A 7 7.93 5.29 -2.12
C PHE A 7 7.73 4.68 -3.51
N ARG A 8 8.82 4.41 -4.23
CA ARG A 8 8.79 3.86 -5.59
C ARG A 8 8.21 2.45 -5.62
N ASP A 9 8.61 1.60 -4.67
CA ASP A 9 8.07 0.25 -4.53
C ASP A 9 6.58 0.26 -4.17
N VAL A 10 6.17 1.22 -3.35
CA VAL A 10 4.76 1.35 -2.98
C VAL A 10 3.93 1.79 -4.18
N VAL A 11 4.42 2.76 -4.96
CA VAL A 11 3.71 3.28 -6.13
C VAL A 11 3.64 2.24 -7.26
N SER A 12 4.69 1.44 -7.48
CA SER A 12 4.66 0.36 -8.47
C SER A 12 3.65 -0.74 -8.12
N LEU A 13 3.37 -0.93 -6.82
CA LEU A 13 2.37 -1.88 -6.32
C LEU A 13 0.94 -1.31 -6.23
N LEU A 14 0.74 0.01 -6.42
CA LEU A 14 -0.60 0.62 -6.37
C LEU A 14 -1.59 0.05 -7.39
N PRO A 15 -1.21 -0.26 -8.66
CA PRO A 15 -2.14 -0.84 -9.63
C PRO A 15 -2.69 -2.21 -9.21
N GLU A 16 -1.92 -2.98 -8.44
CA GLU A 16 -2.33 -4.29 -7.92
C GLU A 16 -2.89 -4.22 -6.49
N ALA A 17 -2.85 -3.05 -5.87
CA ALA A 17 -3.32 -2.86 -4.52
C ALA A 17 -4.86 -2.87 -4.45
N VAL A 18 -5.39 -3.33 -3.33
CA VAL A 18 -6.80 -3.16 -3.01
C VAL A 18 -7.04 -1.69 -2.70
N ILE A 19 -7.65 -0.98 -3.65
CA ILE A 19 -8.03 0.41 -3.48
C ILE A 19 -9.32 0.49 -2.66
N SER A 20 -9.31 1.32 -1.62
CA SER A 20 -10.49 1.65 -0.84
C SER A 20 -10.59 3.18 -0.66
N PRO A 21 -11.79 3.74 -0.62
CA PRO A 21 -11.97 5.16 -0.36
C PRO A 21 -11.49 5.48 1.07
N ALA A 22 -10.71 6.54 1.19
CA ALA A 22 -10.30 7.11 2.47
C ALA A 22 -11.12 8.36 2.79
N ARG A 23 -10.90 8.93 3.98
CA ARG A 23 -11.63 10.12 4.42
C ARG A 23 -11.27 11.33 3.55
N THR A 24 -12.25 11.86 2.83
CA THR A 24 -12.19 13.17 2.16
C THR A 24 -12.03 14.27 3.21
N VAL A 25 -11.08 15.18 3.00
CA VAL A 25 -10.91 16.35 3.88
C VAL A 25 -10.72 17.58 3.01
N GLY A 26 -11.51 18.62 3.26
CA GLY A 26 -11.43 19.88 2.53
C GLY A 26 -11.76 19.77 1.03
N GLY A 27 -12.56 18.78 0.63
CA GLY A 27 -12.90 18.52 -0.77
C GLY A 27 -11.88 17.68 -1.54
N GLU A 28 -10.77 17.27 -0.92
CA GLU A 28 -9.80 16.37 -1.55
C GLU A 28 -10.17 14.92 -1.30
N GLU A 29 -10.52 14.19 -2.36
CA GLU A 29 -10.72 12.74 -2.30
C GLU A 29 -9.39 12.04 -2.02
N ARG A 30 -9.42 11.15 -1.04
CA ARG A 30 -8.26 10.35 -0.66
C ARG A 30 -8.56 8.90 -0.87
N TRP A 31 -7.54 8.19 -1.28
CA TRP A 31 -7.57 6.79 -1.59
C TRP A 31 -6.57 6.09 -0.70
N MET A 32 -6.91 4.88 -0.27
CA MET A 32 -5.98 4.00 0.42
C MET A 32 -5.79 2.73 -0.42
N GLY A 33 -4.55 2.48 -0.83
CA GLY A 33 -4.15 1.25 -1.49
C GLY A 33 -3.54 0.31 -0.45
N THR A 34 -4.14 -0.86 -0.28
CA THR A 34 -3.60 -1.91 0.60
C THR A 34 -2.95 -2.99 -0.25
N ASN A 35 -1.68 -3.28 0.01
CA ASN A 35 -0.94 -4.34 -0.68
C ASN A 35 0.02 -5.04 0.30
N VAL A 36 0.68 -6.11 -0.13
CA VAL A 36 1.74 -6.79 0.62
C VAL A 36 3.06 -6.46 -0.04
N LEU A 37 3.97 -5.87 0.72
CA LEU A 37 5.33 -5.56 0.30
C LEU A 37 6.29 -6.34 1.22
N GLN A 38 7.11 -7.21 0.64
CA GLN A 38 8.07 -8.06 1.37
C GLN A 38 7.45 -8.85 2.52
N GLY A 39 6.25 -9.43 2.30
CA GLY A 39 5.51 -10.19 3.33
C GLY A 39 4.84 -9.34 4.41
N ALA A 40 5.01 -8.02 4.40
CA ALA A 40 4.31 -7.10 5.28
C ALA A 40 3.15 -6.42 4.54
N THR A 41 1.94 -6.51 5.10
CA THR A 41 0.81 -5.75 4.57
C THR A 41 1.01 -4.27 4.88
N ILE A 42 1.01 -3.47 3.84
CA ILE A 42 1.15 -2.02 3.89
C ILE A 42 -0.13 -1.35 3.37
N THR A 43 -0.38 -0.15 3.89
CA THR A 43 -1.46 0.72 3.44
C THR A 43 -0.85 2.06 3.06
N ALA A 44 -1.03 2.41 1.80
CA ALA A 44 -0.58 3.64 1.17
C ALA A 44 -1.77 4.59 1.03
N ILE A 45 -1.71 5.77 1.63
CA ILE A 45 -2.70 6.83 1.46
C ILE A 45 -2.20 7.81 0.43
N PHE A 46 -2.97 8.02 -0.62
CA PHE A 46 -2.65 8.93 -1.71
C PHE A 46 -3.90 9.69 -2.16
N THR A 47 -3.69 10.74 -2.94
CA THR A 47 -4.75 11.50 -3.59
C THR A 47 -4.41 11.68 -5.06
N PHE A 48 -5.44 11.66 -5.90
CA PHE A 48 -5.33 11.98 -7.32
C PHE A 48 -5.77 13.42 -7.51
N ARG A 49 -4.91 14.25 -8.09
CA ARG A 49 -5.24 15.61 -8.46
C ARG A 49 -4.95 15.78 -9.95
N ALA A 50 -6.00 15.83 -10.76
CA ALA A 50 -5.91 15.81 -12.21
C ALA A 50 -5.02 14.64 -12.68
N GLU A 51 -3.85 14.94 -13.24
CA GLU A 51 -2.91 13.95 -13.78
C GLU A 51 -1.78 13.57 -12.79
N SER A 52 -1.79 14.15 -11.58
CA SER A 52 -0.75 13.92 -10.59
C SER A 52 -1.25 13.04 -9.43
N CYS A 53 -0.57 11.93 -9.20
CA CYS A 53 -0.75 11.13 -7.98
C CYS A 53 0.22 11.61 -6.90
N ARG A 54 -0.31 12.00 -5.73
CA ARG A 54 0.49 12.37 -4.56
C ARG A 54 0.29 11.35 -3.46
N LEU A 55 1.34 10.64 -3.10
CA LEU A 55 1.37 9.82 -1.89
C LEU A 55 1.46 10.76 -0.68
N ILE A 56 0.51 10.61 0.24
CA ILE A 56 0.42 11.39 1.48
C ILE A 56 1.17 10.66 2.59
N SER A 57 0.96 9.35 2.72
CA SER A 57 1.56 8.56 3.80
C SER A 57 1.57 7.08 3.47
N VAL A 58 2.61 6.37 3.91
CA VAL A 58 2.67 4.91 3.88
C VAL A 58 2.83 4.41 5.31
N ARG A 59 2.01 3.43 5.68
CA ARG A 59 2.09 2.79 6.98
C ARG A 59 1.89 1.29 6.86
N ARG A 60 2.31 0.55 7.88
CA ARG A 60 1.88 -0.85 8.03
C ARG A 60 0.37 -0.92 8.23
N ALA A 61 -0.27 -1.83 7.51
CA ALA A 61 -1.69 -2.09 7.65
C ALA A 61 -1.98 -2.62 9.06
N ARG A 62 -3.05 -2.13 9.68
CA ARG A 62 -3.54 -2.63 10.97
C ARG A 62 -4.11 -4.04 10.80
N ALA A 63 -4.26 -4.77 11.90
CA ALA A 63 -4.78 -6.14 11.90
C ALA A 63 -6.15 -6.28 11.17
N GLY A 64 -7.01 -5.26 11.25
CA GLY A 64 -8.28 -5.20 10.52
C GLY A 64 -8.12 -5.04 9.00
N GLU A 65 -7.24 -4.14 8.56
CA GLU A 65 -6.92 -3.93 7.13
C GLU A 65 -6.30 -5.21 6.53
N ARG A 66 -5.39 -5.85 7.28
CA ARG A 66 -4.81 -7.17 6.95
C ARG A 66 -5.86 -8.25 6.70
N ARG A 67 -6.82 -8.42 7.63
CA ARG A 67 -7.88 -9.42 7.50
C ARG A 67 -8.75 -9.17 6.27
N ARG A 68 -9.04 -7.91 5.96
CA ARG A 68 -9.85 -7.54 4.78
C ARG A 68 -9.09 -7.82 3.48
N TYR A 69 -7.81 -7.46 3.42
CA TYR A 69 -6.96 -7.79 2.29
C TYR A 69 -6.86 -9.30 2.08
N GLN A 70 -6.57 -10.05 3.16
CA GLN A 70 -6.53 -11.51 3.12
C GLN A 70 -7.88 -12.10 2.71
N ALA A 71 -9.03 -11.57 3.13
CA ALA A 71 -10.33 -12.09 2.70
C ALA A 71 -10.57 -11.90 1.18
N VAL A 72 -10.13 -10.77 0.62
CA VAL A 72 -10.23 -10.49 -0.83
C VAL A 72 -9.23 -11.34 -1.62
N HIS A 73 -8.01 -11.52 -1.11
CA HIS A 73 -6.91 -12.21 -1.78
C HIS A 73 -6.71 -13.67 -1.34
N ALA A 74 -7.52 -14.23 -0.43
CA ALA A 74 -7.37 -15.60 0.10
C ALA A 74 -7.42 -16.70 -0.98
N ARG A 75 -7.79 -16.35 -2.21
CA ARG A 75 -7.76 -17.25 -3.37
C ARG A 75 -6.48 -17.18 -4.21
N ARG A 76 -5.51 -16.32 -3.87
CA ARG A 76 -4.22 -16.18 -4.57
C ARG A 76 -3.09 -15.98 -3.55
N THR A 77 -2.17 -16.94 -3.50
CA THR A 77 -0.81 -16.77 -2.95
C THR A 77 -0.66 -16.89 -1.42
N GLN A 78 -0.58 -18.14 -0.96
CA GLN A 78 0.67 -18.58 -0.34
C GLN A 78 1.63 -18.87 -1.50
N GLU A 79 2.61 -18.02 -1.74
CA GLU A 79 3.84 -18.35 -2.48
C GLU A 79 4.76 -17.12 -2.44
N ASP A 80 6.01 -17.40 -2.08
CA ASP A 80 7.21 -16.57 -2.12
C ASP A 80 7.34 -15.43 -1.08
N GLY A 81 8.30 -15.47 -0.15
CA GLY A 81 9.65 -16.02 -0.28
C GLY A 81 10.60 -14.85 -0.49
N GLY A 82 11.47 -14.60 0.51
CA GLY A 82 12.27 -13.39 0.60
C GLY A 82 13.39 -13.24 -0.43
N GLY A 83 13.86 -12.00 -0.52
CA GLY A 83 15.15 -11.55 -1.06
C GLY A 83 15.18 -10.03 -0.88
N GLY A 84 16.04 -9.38 -0.09
CA GLY A 84 17.40 -9.72 0.28
C GLY A 84 18.37 -8.95 -0.63
N GLY A 85 19.02 -7.89 -0.11
CA GLY A 85 20.08 -7.11 -0.78
C GLY A 85 20.01 -5.62 -0.44
N ASN A 86 20.22 -5.21 0.82
CA ASN A 86 21.48 -5.00 1.58
C ASN A 86 22.17 -3.64 1.27
N PRO A 87 22.69 -2.93 2.30
CA PRO A 87 23.14 -1.55 2.22
C PRO A 87 24.61 -1.44 1.79
N HIS A 88 24.98 -0.26 1.31
CA HIS A 88 26.27 0.36 1.59
C HIS A 88 26.15 1.88 1.46
#